data_AF-A0AA37QT80-F1
#
_entry.id   AF-A0AA37QT80-F1
#
_cell.length_a   1.000
_cell.length_b   1.000
_cell.length_c   1.000
_cell.angle_alpha   90.00
_cell.angle_beta   90.00
_cell.angle_gamma   90.00
#
_symmetry.space_group_name_H-M   'P 1'
#
loop_
_entity.id
_entity.type
_entity.pdbx_description
1 polymer ?
#
loop_
_entity_poly.entity_id
_entity_poly.type
_entity_poly.pdbx_seq_one_letter_code
_entity_poly.pdbx_strand_id
1 'polypeptide(L)'
;MDASFDTDARPAGNVPSVTLDAATARDVRGPSALLALDDEPPPRLIVDPPLAGPLAAGKVFIQYRTENLRVLPVFGTGALDVSPRVGHVHITVDDATWHFIDASGETVVVVGLAPGPHRVLFELADPIHRVIDRQTVRFTIPE
;
A
#
# COMPACT_ATOMS: atom_id res chain seq x y z
N MET A 1 25.09 -23.06 52.31
CA MET A 1 24.23 -23.01 51.10
C MET A 1 25.06 -22.60 49.88
N ASP A 2 26.21 -23.24 49.71
CA ASP A 2 26.63 -24.02 48.55
C ASP A 2 25.51 -24.35 47.54
N ALA A 3 25.64 -23.79 46.33
CA ALA A 3 25.08 -24.33 45.10
C ALA A 3 26.05 -24.00 43.95
N SER A 4 26.95 -24.95 43.70
CA SER A 4 27.81 -25.02 42.53
C SER A 4 26.96 -25.15 41.27
N PHE A 5 27.14 -24.26 40.29
CA PHE A 5 26.59 -24.46 38.95
C PHE A 5 27.66 -25.06 38.04
N ASP A 6 27.31 -26.24 37.57
CA ASP A 6 28.06 -27.15 36.70
C ASP A 6 28.42 -26.48 35.37
N THR A 7 29.71 -26.40 35.05
CA THR A 7 30.20 -26.00 33.72
C THR A 7 30.34 -27.24 32.86
N ASP A 8 29.21 -27.75 32.35
CA ASP A 8 29.24 -28.82 31.36
C ASP A 8 29.17 -28.22 29.94
N ALA A 9 30.20 -28.51 29.15
CA ALA A 9 30.37 -28.01 27.80
C ALA A 9 29.33 -28.66 26.88
N ARG A 10 28.34 -27.88 26.44
CA ARG A 10 27.35 -28.35 25.46
C ARG A 10 28.03 -28.58 24.10
N PRO A 11 27.75 -29.71 23.41
CA PRO A 11 28.29 -29.98 22.08
C PRO A 11 27.82 -28.91 21.10
N ALA A 12 28.70 -28.56 20.15
CA ALA A 12 28.43 -27.62 19.08
C ALA A 12 27.17 -28.02 18.31
N GLY A 13 26.05 -27.39 18.65
CA GLY A 13 24.80 -27.54 17.93
C GLY A 13 25.01 -27.11 16.49
N ASN A 14 24.59 -27.97 15.57
CA ASN A 14 24.53 -27.73 14.14
C ASN A 14 23.89 -26.35 13.89
N VAL A 15 24.73 -25.37 13.52
CA VAL A 15 24.25 -24.01 13.21
C VAL A 15 23.38 -24.16 11.95
N PRO A 16 22.08 -23.85 11.99
CA PRO A 16 21.29 -23.88 10.77
C PRO A 16 21.95 -22.94 9.77
N SER A 17 22.28 -23.47 8.59
CA SER A 17 22.74 -22.67 7.46
C SER A 17 21.62 -21.68 7.14
N VAL A 18 21.81 -20.42 7.53
CA VAL A 18 20.91 -19.34 7.14
C VAL A 18 21.16 -19.13 5.65
N THR A 19 20.26 -19.68 4.83
CA THR A 19 20.17 -19.29 3.43
C THR A 19 19.87 -17.79 3.41
N LEU A 20 20.77 -16.99 2.83
CA LEU A 20 20.59 -15.56 2.58
C LEU A 20 19.56 -15.36 1.46
N ASP A 21 18.30 -15.67 1.74
CA ASP A 21 17.17 -15.22 0.94
C ASP A 21 16.25 -14.41 1.84
N ALA A 22 16.35 -13.08 1.78
CA ALA A 22 15.24 -12.20 2.13
C ALA A 22 15.58 -10.75 1.79
N ALA A 23 14.83 -10.17 0.86
CA ALA A 23 14.64 -8.72 0.82
C ALA A 23 14.27 -8.25 2.24
N THR A 24 14.93 -7.20 2.74
CA THR A 24 14.64 -6.64 4.04
C THR A 24 13.27 -5.97 4.04
N ALA A 25 12.68 -5.74 5.22
CA ALA A 25 11.44 -4.97 5.33
C ALA A 25 11.55 -3.58 4.68
N ARG A 26 12.75 -2.98 4.70
CA ARG A 26 13.05 -1.70 4.04
C ARG A 26 13.04 -1.84 2.52
N ASP A 27 13.52 -2.94 1.97
CA ASP A 27 13.52 -3.18 0.51
C ASP A 27 12.10 -3.32 -0.03
N VAL A 28 11.18 -3.87 0.78
CA VAL A 28 9.77 -4.03 0.41
C VAL A 28 8.95 -2.76 0.69
N ARG A 29 9.14 -2.13 1.87
CA ARG A 29 8.29 -1.02 2.33
C ARG A 29 8.86 0.37 2.07
N GLY A 30 10.11 0.47 1.62
CA GLY A 30 10.85 1.72 1.56
C GLY A 30 11.29 2.23 2.95
N PRO A 31 11.86 3.45 3.02
CA PRO A 31 12.22 4.08 4.28
C PRO A 31 11.02 4.31 5.21
N SER A 32 11.30 4.50 6.50
CA SER A 32 10.26 4.84 7.47
C SER A 32 9.79 6.27 7.26
N ALA A 33 8.49 6.46 7.00
CA ALA A 33 7.88 7.78 6.87
C ALA A 33 7.71 8.52 8.21
N LEU A 34 8.07 7.87 9.33
CA LEU A 34 8.15 8.50 10.66
C LEU A 34 9.41 9.36 10.81
N LEU A 35 10.36 9.23 9.89
CA LEU A 35 11.57 10.04 9.87
C LEU A 35 11.48 11.01 8.70
N ALA A 36 11.74 12.28 8.96
CA ALA A 36 11.95 13.25 7.91
C ALA A 36 13.19 12.86 7.10
N LEU A 37 13.09 12.92 5.77
CA LEU A 37 14.18 12.71 4.83
C LEU A 37 14.33 13.99 4.01
N ASP A 38 15.51 14.60 4.04
CA ASP A 38 15.71 15.95 3.47
C ASP A 38 15.56 16.00 1.94
N ASP A 39 15.86 14.90 1.22
CA ASP A 39 15.89 14.84 -0.25
C ASP A 39 15.03 13.70 -0.84
N GLU A 40 13.89 13.38 -0.23
CA GLU A 40 13.04 12.30 -0.73
C GLU A 40 12.26 12.72 -2.00
N PRO A 41 12.18 11.88 -3.05
CA PRO A 41 11.45 12.22 -4.28
C PRO A 41 9.96 12.52 -4.03
N PRO A 42 9.26 13.19 -4.98
CA PRO A 42 7.85 13.52 -4.80
C PRO A 42 6.98 12.26 -4.61
N PRO A 43 5.83 12.36 -3.90
CA PRO A 43 4.88 11.27 -3.81
C PRO A 43 4.41 10.84 -5.20
N ARG A 44 4.24 9.54 -5.38
CA ARG A 44 3.76 8.98 -6.65
C ARG A 44 2.75 7.87 -6.40
N LEU A 45 1.73 7.83 -7.25
CA LEU A 45 0.75 6.77 -7.30
C LEU A 45 1.08 5.81 -8.44
N ILE A 46 1.00 4.51 -8.16
CA ILE A 46 1.12 3.44 -9.15
C ILE A 46 -0.09 2.54 -8.99
N VAL A 47 -0.85 2.39 -10.06
CA VAL A 47 -2.07 1.58 -10.12
C VAL A 47 -1.93 0.58 -11.26
N ASP A 48 -2.13 -0.69 -10.92
CA ASP A 48 -2.07 -1.78 -11.88
C ASP A 48 -3.41 -1.97 -12.61
N PRO A 49 -3.43 -2.65 -13.76
CA PRO A 49 -4.67 -3.15 -14.35
C PRO A 49 -5.42 -4.09 -13.38
N PRO A 50 -6.74 -4.30 -13.56
CA PRO A 50 -7.46 -5.26 -12.74
C PRO A 50 -6.90 -6.68 -12.93
N LEU A 51 -6.90 -7.47 -11.86
CA LEU A 51 -6.48 -8.87 -11.92
C LEU A 51 -7.35 -9.64 -12.93
N ALA A 52 -6.70 -10.29 -13.90
CA ALA A 52 -7.37 -10.93 -15.04
C ALA A 52 -8.36 -12.03 -14.62
N GLY A 53 -8.02 -12.83 -13.60
CA GLY A 53 -8.87 -13.92 -13.10
C GLY A 53 -10.21 -13.42 -12.54
N PRO A 54 -10.22 -12.55 -11.51
CA PRO A 54 -11.44 -11.91 -11.02
C PRO A 54 -12.21 -11.16 -12.12
N LEU A 55 -11.51 -10.45 -13.02
CA LEU A 55 -12.13 -9.67 -14.08
C LEU A 55 -12.94 -10.54 -15.05
N ALA A 56 -12.43 -11.72 -15.40
CA ALA A 56 -13.15 -12.71 -16.21
C ALA A 56 -14.46 -13.20 -15.57
N ALA A 57 -14.61 -13.05 -14.25
CA ALA A 57 -15.82 -13.37 -13.49
C ALA A 57 -16.67 -12.12 -13.15
N GLY A 58 -16.43 -10.99 -13.81
CA GLY A 58 -17.16 -9.73 -13.58
C GLY A 58 -16.81 -8.99 -12.29
N LYS A 59 -15.64 -9.28 -11.70
CA LYS A 59 -15.16 -8.66 -10.46
C LYS A 59 -13.89 -7.87 -10.70
N VAL A 60 -13.82 -6.64 -10.21
CA VAL A 60 -12.69 -5.74 -10.47
C VAL A 60 -11.84 -5.66 -9.21
N PHE A 61 -10.63 -6.22 -9.28
CA PHE A 61 -9.67 -6.23 -8.19
C PHE A 61 -8.45 -5.46 -8.67
N ILE A 62 -8.22 -4.25 -8.15
CA ILE A 62 -7.14 -3.36 -8.58
C ILE A 62 -6.16 -3.17 -7.43
N GLN A 63 -4.91 -3.51 -7.69
CA GLN A 63 -3.82 -3.23 -6.78
C GLN A 63 -3.23 -1.85 -7.08
N TYR A 64 -2.84 -1.16 -6.03
CA TYR A 64 -2.10 0.07 -6.14
C TYR A 64 -1.03 0.12 -5.06
N ARG A 65 -0.01 0.94 -5.29
CA ARG A 65 0.97 1.30 -4.28
C ARG A 65 1.34 2.76 -4.42
N THR A 66 1.86 3.31 -3.34
CA THR A 66 2.40 4.66 -3.30
C THR A 66 3.90 4.60 -3.11
N GLU A 67 4.61 5.53 -3.73
CA GLU A 67 6.03 5.77 -3.49
C GLU A 67 6.16 7.11 -2.76
N ASN A 68 7.06 7.18 -1.79
CA ASN A 68 7.38 8.40 -1.03
C ASN A 68 6.18 9.02 -0.27
N LEU A 69 5.15 8.23 0.04
CA LEU A 69 3.99 8.61 0.87
C LEU A 69 3.36 7.34 1.47
N ARG A 70 2.81 7.45 2.68
CA ARG A 70 2.10 6.36 3.39
C ARG A 70 0.59 6.61 3.38
N VAL A 71 -0.14 5.63 2.89
CA VAL A 71 -1.60 5.60 3.01
C VAL A 71 -1.97 5.22 4.45
N LEU A 72 -2.63 6.12 5.17
CA LEU A 72 -3.08 5.92 6.54
C LEU A 72 -4.42 6.63 6.78
N PRO A 73 -5.26 6.16 7.73
CA PRO A 73 -6.51 6.81 8.08
C PRO A 73 -6.29 8.03 9.00
N VAL A 74 -5.49 8.99 8.55
CA VAL A 74 -5.16 10.23 9.28
C VAL A 74 -5.58 11.42 8.41
N PHE A 75 -6.35 12.34 9.00
CA PHE A 75 -7.02 13.42 8.29
C PHE A 75 -6.90 14.74 9.04
N GLY A 76 -7.07 15.85 8.32
CA GLY A 76 -7.07 17.21 8.87
C GLY A 76 -5.70 17.86 8.91
N THR A 77 -5.68 19.16 9.21
CA THR A 77 -4.47 20.00 9.14
C THR A 77 -3.37 19.54 10.09
N GLY A 78 -3.72 19.06 11.30
CA GLY A 78 -2.73 18.59 12.27
C GLY A 78 -1.93 17.37 11.81
N ALA A 79 -2.44 16.60 10.84
CA ALA A 79 -1.71 15.49 10.25
C ALA A 79 -0.49 15.96 9.43
N LEU A 80 -0.57 17.15 8.83
CA LEU A 80 0.53 17.76 8.07
C LEU A 80 1.72 18.08 8.97
N ASP A 81 1.46 18.41 10.24
CA ASP A 81 2.49 18.68 11.24
C ASP A 81 3.16 17.40 11.75
N VAL A 82 2.46 16.26 11.68
CA VAL A 82 3.01 14.94 12.07
C VAL A 82 3.96 14.42 11.00
N SER A 83 3.53 14.43 9.74
CA SER A 83 4.38 14.06 8.62
C SER A 83 3.79 14.58 7.30
N PRO A 84 4.60 15.23 6.45
CA PRO A 84 4.17 15.61 5.10
C PRO A 84 4.03 14.40 4.16
N ARG A 85 4.28 13.18 4.66
CA ARG A 85 4.31 11.93 3.89
C ARG A 85 3.19 10.98 4.25
N VAL A 86 2.09 11.52 4.74
CA VAL A 86 0.87 10.76 5.04
C VAL A 86 -0.24 11.27 4.13
N GLY A 87 -1.09 10.36 3.67
CA GLY A 87 -2.23 10.68 2.83
C GLY A 87 -3.18 9.50 2.70
N HIS A 88 -4.05 9.57 1.71
CA HIS A 88 -5.03 8.53 1.38
C HIS A 88 -5.39 8.60 -0.11
N VAL A 89 -6.22 7.68 -0.59
CA VAL A 89 -6.61 7.64 -2.00
C VAL A 89 -8.11 7.87 -2.14
N HIS A 90 -8.49 8.76 -3.06
CA HIS A 90 -9.88 8.91 -3.50
C HIS A 90 -10.14 7.98 -4.68
N ILE A 91 -11.27 7.28 -4.64
CA ILE A 91 -11.66 6.32 -5.67
C ILE A 91 -12.98 6.75 -6.29
N THR A 92 -12.95 7.05 -7.60
CA THR A 92 -14.14 7.40 -8.39
C THR A 92 -14.35 6.37 -9.49
N VAL A 93 -15.54 5.78 -9.55
CA VAL A 93 -15.93 4.81 -10.58
C VAL A 93 -16.80 5.52 -11.62
N ASP A 94 -16.49 5.35 -12.91
CA ASP A 94 -17.28 5.86 -14.04
C ASP A 94 -17.68 7.34 -13.97
N ASP A 95 -16.76 8.20 -13.53
CA ASP A 95 -16.99 9.64 -13.34
C ASP A 95 -18.20 9.97 -12.45
N ALA A 96 -18.53 9.08 -11.51
CA ALA A 96 -19.58 9.34 -10.53
C ALA A 96 -19.34 10.67 -9.81
N THR A 97 -20.43 11.34 -9.40
CA THR A 97 -20.37 12.59 -8.62
C THR A 97 -19.92 12.38 -7.18
N TRP A 98 -19.72 11.12 -6.79
CA TRP A 98 -19.22 10.70 -5.48
C TRP A 98 -17.94 9.90 -5.66
N HIS A 99 -17.08 9.96 -4.65
CA HIS A 99 -15.95 9.06 -4.48
C HIS A 99 -15.96 8.52 -3.05
N PHE A 100 -15.24 7.43 -2.83
CA PHE A 100 -14.93 6.96 -1.48
C PHE A 100 -13.43 7.06 -1.21
N ILE A 101 -13.07 7.05 0.07
CA ILE A 101 -11.69 7.11 0.50
C ILE A 101 -11.22 5.68 0.79
N ASP A 102 -10.10 5.29 0.20
CA ASP A 102 -9.28 4.20 0.71
C ASP A 102 -8.09 4.76 1.50
N ALA A 103 -7.96 4.29 2.73
CA ALA A 103 -6.85 4.62 3.63
C ALA A 103 -6.15 3.35 4.14
N SER A 104 -6.36 2.21 3.48
CA SER A 104 -5.78 0.93 3.85
C SER A 104 -4.46 0.64 3.13
N GLY A 105 -4.31 1.11 1.88
CA GLY A 105 -3.19 0.69 1.02
C GLY A 105 -3.38 -0.72 0.44
N GLU A 106 -4.57 -1.31 0.59
CA GLU A 106 -4.88 -2.66 0.15
C GLU A 106 -5.54 -2.66 -1.24
N THR A 107 -5.83 -3.86 -1.76
CA THR A 107 -6.52 -4.04 -3.04
C THR A 107 -7.90 -3.38 -3.02
N VAL A 108 -8.17 -2.52 -3.99
CA VAL A 108 -9.51 -1.94 -4.19
C VAL A 108 -10.37 -2.92 -4.97
N VAL A 109 -11.52 -3.26 -4.39
CA VAL A 109 -12.46 -4.23 -4.97
C VAL A 109 -13.76 -3.52 -5.36
N VAL A 110 -14.14 -3.64 -6.64
CA VAL A 110 -15.40 -3.15 -7.18
C VAL A 110 -16.14 -4.32 -7.83
N VAL A 111 -17.39 -4.54 -7.44
CA VAL A 111 -18.23 -5.64 -7.94
C VAL A 111 -19.62 -5.12 -8.29
N GLY A 112 -20.33 -5.84 -9.16
CA GLY A 112 -21.68 -5.47 -9.57
C GLY A 112 -21.75 -4.40 -10.66
N LEU A 113 -20.64 -4.13 -11.34
CA LEU A 113 -20.65 -3.33 -12.57
C LEU A 113 -21.33 -4.12 -13.69
N ALA A 114 -22.05 -3.42 -14.58
CA ALA A 114 -22.69 -4.05 -15.73
C ALA A 114 -21.63 -4.56 -16.73
N PRO A 115 -21.96 -5.51 -17.62
CA PRO A 115 -21.13 -5.82 -18.78
C PRO A 115 -20.85 -4.58 -19.62
N GLY A 116 -19.61 -4.43 -20.09
CA GLY A 116 -19.18 -3.29 -20.91
C GLY A 116 -17.98 -2.52 -20.38
N PRO A 117 -17.64 -1.37 -21.00
CA PRO A 117 -16.47 -0.58 -20.66
C PRO A 117 -16.68 0.23 -19.37
N HIS A 118 -15.66 0.22 -18.52
CA HIS A 118 -15.63 0.93 -17.24
C HIS A 118 -14.29 1.62 -17.03
N ARG A 119 -14.27 2.58 -16.09
CA ARG A 119 -13.04 3.18 -15.59
C ARG A 119 -13.09 3.44 -14.09
N VAL A 120 -11.92 3.38 -13.47
CA VAL A 120 -11.72 3.80 -12.09
C VAL A 120 -10.59 4.82 -12.04
N LEU A 121 -10.88 5.99 -11.47
CA LEU A 121 -9.90 7.03 -11.16
C LEU A 121 -9.45 6.86 -9.71
N PHE A 122 -8.13 6.76 -9.54
CA PHE A 122 -7.45 6.80 -8.25
C PHE A 122 -6.76 8.15 -8.15
N GLU A 123 -7.00 8.89 -7.06
CA GLU A 123 -6.31 10.14 -6.77
C GLU A 123 -5.62 10.03 -5.41
N LEU A 124 -4.29 10.11 -5.40
CA LEU A 124 -3.52 10.21 -4.18
C LEU A 124 -3.69 11.61 -3.61
N ALA A 125 -4.16 11.71 -2.38
CA ALA A 125 -4.45 12.98 -1.73
C ALA A 125 -3.71 13.12 -0.39
N ASP A 126 -3.41 14.36 -0.03
CA ASP A 126 -2.90 14.72 1.28
C ASP A 126 -4.00 14.60 2.38
N PRO A 127 -3.67 14.74 3.67
CA PRO A 127 -4.63 14.60 4.76
C PRO A 127 -5.73 15.68 4.78
N ILE A 128 -5.59 16.75 4.00
CA ILE A 128 -6.61 17.81 3.84
C ILE A 128 -7.34 17.72 2.48
N HIS A 129 -7.27 16.55 1.83
CA HIS A 129 -7.96 16.20 0.60
C HIS A 129 -7.49 16.96 -0.65
N ARG A 130 -6.26 17.47 -0.66
CA ARG A 130 -5.66 18.01 -1.89
C ARG A 130 -5.04 16.87 -2.68
N VAL A 131 -5.43 16.74 -3.95
CA VAL A 131 -4.88 15.75 -4.87
C VAL A 131 -3.42 16.08 -5.20
N ILE A 132 -2.55 15.09 -5.05
CA ILE A 132 -1.11 15.14 -5.30
C ILE A 132 -0.79 14.48 -6.65
N ASP A 133 -1.35 13.29 -6.90
CA ASP A 133 -1.13 12.50 -8.11
C ASP A 133 -2.40 11.73 -8.47
N ARG A 134 -2.53 11.28 -9.73
CA ARG A 134 -3.71 10.54 -10.18
C ARG A 134 -3.41 9.54 -11.29
N GLN A 135 -4.19 8.46 -11.31
CA GLN A 135 -4.15 7.48 -12.38
C GLN A 135 -5.55 6.94 -12.69
N THR A 136 -5.85 6.77 -13.97
CA THR A 136 -7.10 6.17 -14.42
C THR A 136 -6.84 4.80 -15.02
N VAL A 137 -7.53 3.80 -14.53
CA VAL A 137 -7.53 2.44 -15.08
C VAL A 137 -8.82 2.25 -15.88
N ARG A 138 -8.69 1.74 -17.11
CA ARG A 138 -9.81 1.43 -18.00
C ARG A 138 -9.84 -0.08 -18.23
N PHE A 139 -11.03 -0.66 -18.23
CA PHE A 139 -11.22 -2.09 -18.43
C PHE A 139 -12.62 -2.38 -18.98
N THR A 140 -12.87 -3.64 -19.32
CA THR A 140 -14.17 -4.11 -19.81
C THR A 140 -14.62 -5.30 -18.99
N ILE A 141 -15.85 -5.24 -18.49
CA ILE A 141 -16.53 -6.38 -17.86
C ILE A 141 -17.10 -7.27 -18.97
N PRO A 142 -16.79 -8.58 -19.00
CA PRO A 142 -17.37 -9.52 -19.96
C PRO A 142 -18.90 -9.64 -19.86
N GLU A 143 -19.53 -10.16 -20.92
CA GLU A 143 -20.95 -10.58 -20.92
C GLU A 143 -21.20 -11.80 -20.03
#